data_AF-A0A165VLL4-F1
#
_entry.id   AF-A0A165VLL4-F1
#
_cell.length_a   1.000
_cell.length_b   1.000
_cell.length_c   1.000
_cell.angle_alpha   90.00
_cell.angle_beta   90.00
_cell.angle_gamma   90.00
#
_symmetry.space_group_name_H-M   'P 1'
#
loop_
_entity.id
_entity.type
_entity.pdbx_description
1 polymer ?
#
loop_
_entity_poly.entity_id
_entity_poly.type
_entity_poly.pdbx_seq_one_letter_code
_entity_poly.pdbx_strand_id
1 'polypeptide(L)'
;LIQNIGDQYHLNEKQWIAFHIVAKFFIQTYHERKTHGKQHSQPLRMLLTGPGGTGKSHVVKALHEVMAAYGCQHQIRFAAPTGSAATLIDGMTIHKAFGINIRAN
;
A
#
# COMPACT_ATOMS: atom_id res chain seq x y z
N LEU A 1 -2.03 -8.94 -15.24
CA LEU A 1 -1.23 -8.09 -14.33
C LEU A 1 -1.35 -8.56 -12.88
N ILE A 2 -2.52 -8.38 -12.22
CA ILE A 2 -2.70 -8.81 -10.81
C ILE A 2 -2.28 -10.26 -10.60
N GLN A 3 -2.75 -11.17 -11.46
CA GLN A 3 -2.42 -12.60 -11.33
C GLN A 3 -0.92 -12.86 -11.35
N ASN A 4 -0.26 -12.43 -12.42
CA ASN A 4 1.18 -12.59 -12.61
C ASN A 4 1.99 -12.02 -11.44
N ILE A 5 1.62 -10.83 -10.92
CA ILE A 5 2.34 -10.22 -9.80
C ILE A 5 2.14 -11.02 -8.51
N GLY A 6 0.90 -11.45 -8.21
CA GLY A 6 0.67 -12.24 -7.01
C GLY A 6 1.37 -13.60 -7.06
N ASP A 7 1.48 -14.22 -8.25
CA ASP A 7 2.23 -15.45 -8.46
C ASP A 7 3.75 -15.22 -8.32
N GLN A 8 4.29 -14.15 -8.92
CA GLN A 8 5.71 -13.76 -8.80
C GLN A 8 6.10 -13.51 -7.33
N TYR A 9 5.20 -12.92 -6.55
CA TYR A 9 5.41 -12.69 -5.13
C TYR A 9 5.08 -13.94 -4.29
N HIS A 10 4.64 -15.06 -4.88
CA HIS A 10 4.31 -16.30 -4.17
C HIS A 10 3.36 -16.04 -2.98
N LEU A 11 2.33 -15.20 -3.20
CA LEU A 11 1.40 -14.84 -2.14
C LEU A 11 0.62 -16.07 -1.68
N ASN A 12 0.62 -16.32 -0.37
CA ASN A 12 -0.30 -17.31 0.18
C ASN A 12 -1.75 -16.82 0.08
N GLU A 13 -2.71 -17.70 0.32
CA GLU A 13 -4.15 -17.41 0.18
C GLU A 13 -4.58 -16.11 0.90
N LYS A 14 -4.15 -15.90 2.15
CA LYS A 14 -4.55 -14.72 2.94
C LYS A 14 -3.90 -13.44 2.41
N GLN A 15 -2.63 -13.52 2.01
CA GLN A 15 -1.92 -12.41 1.38
C GLN A 15 -2.52 -12.07 0.02
N TRP A 16 -2.93 -13.08 -0.75
CA TRP A 16 -3.59 -12.95 -2.04
C TRP A 16 -4.90 -12.19 -1.92
N ILE A 17 -5.77 -12.58 -0.97
CA ILE A 17 -7.04 -11.89 -0.74
C ILE A 17 -6.78 -10.40 -0.46
N ALA A 18 -5.84 -10.11 0.44
CA ALA A 18 -5.49 -8.75 0.80
C ALA A 18 -4.97 -7.94 -0.41
N PHE A 19 -4.01 -8.51 -1.14
CA PHE A 19 -3.42 -7.94 -2.35
C PHE A 19 -4.48 -7.70 -3.43
N HIS A 20 -5.34 -8.67 -3.68
CA HIS A 20 -6.34 -8.62 -4.74
C HIS A 20 -7.36 -7.51 -4.50
N ILE A 21 -7.83 -7.35 -3.26
CA ILE A 21 -8.77 -6.27 -2.88
C ILE A 21 -8.15 -4.90 -3.20
N VAL A 22 -6.94 -4.65 -2.71
CA VAL A 22 -6.32 -3.33 -2.86
C VAL A 22 -5.85 -3.06 -4.29
N ALA A 23 -5.33 -4.07 -5.00
CA ALA A 23 -4.92 -3.94 -6.39
C ALA A 23 -6.11 -3.66 -7.32
N LYS A 24 -7.22 -4.39 -7.15
CA LYS A 24 -8.45 -4.16 -7.93
C LYS A 24 -9.00 -2.77 -7.68
N PHE A 25 -9.08 -2.35 -6.41
CA PHE A 25 -9.52 -1.00 -6.06
C PHE A 25 -8.66 0.09 -6.71
N PHE A 26 -7.32 -0.07 -6.67
CA PHE A 26 -6.40 0.86 -7.32
C PHE A 26 -6.65 0.96 -8.83
N ILE A 27 -6.71 -0.18 -9.54
CA ILE A 27 -6.90 -0.20 -11.00
C ILE A 27 -8.23 0.45 -11.38
N GLN A 28 -9.32 0.08 -10.70
CA GLN A 28 -10.64 0.67 -10.94
C GLN A 28 -10.60 2.20 -10.74
N THR A 29 -10.07 2.65 -9.60
CA THR A 29 -9.95 4.08 -9.29
C THR A 29 -9.07 4.82 -10.31
N TYR A 30 -8.00 4.19 -10.79
CA TYR A 30 -7.13 4.76 -11.81
C TYR A 30 -7.87 4.99 -13.13
N HIS A 31 -8.63 3.99 -13.58
CA HIS A 31 -9.42 4.11 -14.81
C HIS A 31 -10.54 5.14 -14.68
N GLU A 32 -11.31 5.13 -13.58
CA GLU A 32 -12.37 6.11 -13.33
C GLU A 32 -11.85 7.55 -13.36
N ARG A 33 -10.68 7.81 -12.77
CA ARG A 33 -10.06 9.14 -12.78
C ARG A 33 -9.62 9.58 -14.18
N LYS A 34 -9.18 8.64 -15.01
CA LYS A 34 -8.77 8.90 -16.41
C LYS A 34 -9.97 9.18 -17.32
N THR A 35 -11.12 8.54 -17.08
CA THR A 35 -12.30 8.67 -17.94
C THR A 35 -13.26 9.79 -17.52
N HIS A 36 -13.51 9.95 -16.22
CA HIS A 36 -14.54 10.85 -15.68
C HIS A 36 -13.96 12.03 -14.89
N GLY A 37 -12.64 12.21 -14.92
CA GLY A 37 -11.94 13.19 -14.09
C GLY A 37 -11.97 12.82 -12.61
N LYS A 38 -11.60 13.78 -11.75
CA LYS A 38 -11.51 13.55 -10.31
C LYS A 38 -12.91 13.44 -9.68
N GLN A 39 -13.40 12.22 -9.52
CA GLN A 39 -14.65 11.93 -8.82
C GLN A 39 -14.40 11.69 -7.33
N HIS A 40 -15.37 12.07 -6.49
CA HIS A 40 -15.37 11.78 -5.06
C HIS A 40 -15.88 10.34 -4.82
N SER A 41 -15.03 9.35 -5.03
CA SER A 41 -15.29 7.98 -4.57
C SER A 41 -14.83 7.81 -3.12
N GLN A 42 -15.53 6.95 -2.38
CA GLN A 42 -15.13 6.60 -1.00
C GLN A 42 -13.79 5.84 -1.04
N PRO A 43 -12.77 6.28 -0.27
CA PRO A 43 -11.47 5.61 -0.28
C PRO A 43 -11.55 4.24 0.39
N LEU A 44 -10.82 3.25 -0.15
CA LEU A 44 -10.62 1.97 0.52
C LEU A 44 -9.90 2.19 1.85
N ARG A 45 -10.54 1.77 2.94
CA ARG A 45 -9.93 1.71 4.28
C ARG A 45 -9.78 0.25 4.66
N MET A 46 -8.54 -0.23 4.71
CA MET A 46 -8.24 -1.63 4.97
C MET A 46 -7.31 -1.76 6.17
N LEU A 47 -7.68 -2.59 7.13
CA LEU A 47 -6.83 -3.01 8.24
C LEU A 47 -6.33 -4.43 7.98
N LEU A 48 -5.04 -4.56 7.67
CA LEU A 48 -4.37 -5.85 7.57
C LEU A 48 -3.65 -6.16 8.88
N THR A 49 -4.19 -7.11 9.66
CA THR A 49 -3.64 -7.52 10.96
C THR A 49 -3.00 -8.90 10.90
N GLY A 50 -2.25 -9.25 11.95
CA GLY A 50 -1.62 -10.54 12.14
C GLY A 50 -0.28 -10.44 12.86
N PRO A 51 0.25 -11.55 13.41
CA PRO A 51 1.54 -11.58 14.09
C PRO A 51 2.71 -11.00 13.28
N GLY A 52 3.82 -10.69 13.96
CA GLY A 52 5.08 -10.38 13.28
C GLY A 52 5.49 -11.53 12.34
N GLY A 53 6.11 -11.21 11.21
CA GLY A 53 6.61 -12.22 10.25
C GLY A 53 5.57 -12.82 9.30
N THR A 54 4.28 -12.46 9.38
CA THR A 54 3.24 -13.04 8.49
C THR A 54 3.19 -12.45 7.07
N GLY A 55 4.16 -11.63 6.68
CA GLY A 55 4.25 -11.08 5.32
C GLY A 55 3.25 -9.97 5.00
N LYS A 56 2.76 -9.21 5.98
CA LYS A 56 1.90 -8.03 5.71
C LYS A 56 2.59 -7.00 4.79
N SER A 57 3.86 -6.68 5.07
CA SER A 57 4.64 -5.79 4.21
C SER A 57 4.87 -6.37 2.81
N HIS A 58 4.86 -7.70 2.67
CA HIS A 58 5.00 -8.39 1.38
C HIS A 58 3.81 -8.11 0.45
N VAL A 59 2.59 -8.09 1.00
CA VAL A 59 1.37 -7.68 0.28
C VAL A 59 1.51 -6.26 -0.28
N VAL A 60 2.05 -5.33 0.53
CA VAL A 60 2.19 -3.93 0.10
C VAL A 60 3.28 -3.78 -0.96
N LYS A 61 4.35 -4.57 -0.90
CA LYS A 61 5.37 -4.62 -1.96
C LYS A 61 4.81 -5.14 -3.29
N ALA A 62 3.95 -6.16 -3.27
CA ALA A 62 3.27 -6.63 -4.47
C ALA A 62 2.34 -5.54 -5.06
N LEU A 63 1.62 -4.81 -4.20
CA LEU A 63 0.80 -3.66 -4.64
C LEU A 63 1.67 -2.55 -5.26
N HIS A 64 2.84 -2.26 -4.68
CA HIS A 64 3.77 -1.28 -5.24
C HIS A 64 4.14 -1.63 -6.69
N GLU A 65 4.38 -2.92 -6.99
CA GLU A 65 4.65 -3.39 -8.35
C GLU A 65 3.46 -3.20 -9.30
N VAL A 66 2.23 -3.45 -8.82
CA VAL A 66 1.01 -3.14 -9.60
C VAL A 66 0.99 -1.65 -9.93
N MET A 67 1.22 -0.79 -8.95
CA MET A 67 1.20 0.66 -9.16
C MET A 67 2.35 1.12 -10.08
N ALA A 68 3.48 0.43 -10.08
CA ALA A 68 4.61 0.70 -10.96
C ALA A 68 4.26 0.49 -12.44
N ALA A 69 3.48 -0.55 -12.76
CA ALA A 69 2.97 -0.79 -14.10
C ALA A 69 2.09 0.36 -14.65
N TYR A 70 1.58 1.25 -13.79
CA TYR A 70 0.81 2.44 -14.15
C TYR A 70 1.58 3.74 -13.94
N GLY A 71 2.89 3.68 -13.65
CA GLY A 71 3.71 4.86 -13.31
C GLY A 71 3.28 5.58 -12.04
N CYS A 72 2.49 4.93 -11.19
CA CYS A 72 1.86 5.50 -10.01
C CYS A 72 2.53 5.06 -8.71
N GLN A 73 3.66 4.34 -8.74
CA GLN A 73 4.30 3.83 -7.52
C GLN A 73 4.66 4.94 -6.53
N HIS A 74 4.99 6.14 -7.02
CA HIS A 74 5.26 7.32 -6.19
C HIS A 74 4.07 7.81 -5.34
N GLN A 75 2.84 7.35 -5.61
CA GLN A 75 1.64 7.74 -4.87
C GLN A 75 1.48 6.97 -3.56
N ILE A 76 2.22 5.87 -3.37
CA ILE A 76 2.20 5.14 -2.11
C ILE A 76 3.18 5.79 -1.13
N ARG A 77 2.73 5.95 0.12
CA ARG A 77 3.57 6.43 1.22
C ARG A 77 3.58 5.40 2.33
N PHE A 78 4.77 4.94 2.67
CA PHE A 78 4.98 4.04 3.79
C PHE A 78 5.23 4.85 5.06
N ALA A 79 4.42 4.62 6.08
CA ALA A 79 4.55 5.28 7.37
C ALA A 79 4.49 4.28 8.52
N ALA A 80 5.33 4.50 9.54
CA ALA A 80 5.34 3.69 10.76
C ALA A 80 5.46 4.57 12.02
N PRO A 81 5.09 4.07 13.21
CA PRO A 81 5.14 4.88 14.42
C PRO A 81 6.56 5.26 14.86
N THR A 82 7.53 4.34 14.74
CA THR A 82 8.92 4.52 15.19
C THR A 82 9.90 4.61 14.02
N GLY A 83 11.07 5.21 14.27
CA GLY A 83 12.12 5.34 13.25
C GLY A 83 12.60 3.98 12.73
N SER A 84 12.86 3.03 13.63
CA SER A 84 13.29 1.67 13.25
C SER A 84 12.27 0.95 12.38
N ALA A 85 10.97 1.02 12.73
CA ALA A 85 9.92 0.41 11.92
C ALA A 85 9.76 1.08 10.55
N ALA A 86 9.93 2.41 10.50
CA ALA A 86 9.87 3.16 9.24
C ALA A 86 11.01 2.77 8.30
N THR A 87 12.24 2.64 8.82
CA THR A 87 13.40 2.18 8.05
C THR A 87 13.19 0.79 7.44
N LEU A 88 12.56 -0.14 8.18
CA LEU A 88 12.31 -1.50 7.69
C LEU A 88 11.35 -1.61 6.49
N ILE A 89 10.57 -0.56 6.23
CA ILE A 89 9.60 -0.51 5.14
C ILE A 89 9.94 0.58 4.10
N ASP A 90 11.19 1.05 4.10
CA ASP A 90 11.67 2.16 3.25
C ASP A 90 10.74 3.39 3.31
N GLY A 91 10.22 3.65 4.51
CA GLY A 91 9.22 4.67 4.79
C GLY A 91 9.73 5.79 5.67
N MET A 92 8.79 6.49 6.29
CA MET A 92 9.06 7.54 7.26
C MET A 92 8.19 7.40 8.51
N THR A 93 8.53 8.13 9.56
CA THR A 93 7.64 8.14 10.74
C THR A 93 6.31 8.80 10.38
N ILE A 94 5.22 8.39 11.04
CA ILE A 94 3.90 9.05 10.91
C ILE A 94 4.05 10.56 11.16
N HIS A 95 4.85 10.93 12.15
CA HIS A 95 5.18 12.31 12.47
C HIS A 95 5.78 13.07 11.28
N LYS A 96 6.80 12.50 10.63
CA LYS A 96 7.42 13.09 9.45
C LYS A 96 6.47 13.10 8.25
N ALA A 97 5.69 12.03 8.05
CA ALA A 97 4.75 11.90 6.93
C ALA A 97 3.67 12.98 6.91
N PHE A 98 3.23 13.41 8.10
CA PHE A 98 2.12 14.33 8.28
C PHE A 98 2.51 15.68 8.92
N GLY A 99 3.81 15.94 9.10
CA GLY A 99 4.29 17.21 9.67
C GLY A 99 3.92 17.43 11.14
N ILE A 100 3.80 16.35 11.92
CA ILE A 100 3.45 16.41 13.35
C ILE A 100 4.73 16.61 14.15
N ASN A 101 4.88 17.77 14.78
CA ASN A 101 6.02 18.07 15.65
C ASN A 101 5.88 17.32 16.99
N ILE A 102 6.87 16.50 17.34
CA ILE A 102 6.98 15.92 18.68
C ILE A 102 7.81 16.88 19.53
N ARG A 103 7.25 17.34 20.66
CA ARG A 103 8.01 18.05 21.68
C ARG A 103 8.77 17.01 22.51
N ALA A 104 10.09 17.15 22.60
CA ALA A 104 10.84 16.49 23.65
C ALA A 104 10.57 17.26 24.96
N ASN A 105 10.19 16.53 26.01
CA ASN A 105 10.14 17.08 27.36
C ASN A 105 11.55 17.26 27.90
#